data_AF-A0AAP5Z357-F1
#
_entry.id   AF-A0AAP5Z357-F1
#
_cell.length_a   1.000
_cell.length_b   1.000
_cell.length_c   1.000
_cell.angle_alpha   90.00
_cell.angle_beta   90.00
_cell.angle_gamma   90.00
#
_symmetry.space_group_name_H-M   'P 1'
#
loop_
_entity.id
_entity.type
_entity.pdbx_description
1 polymer ?
#
loop_
_entity_poly.entity_id
_entity_poly.type
_entity_poly.pdbx_seq_one_letter_code
_entity_poly.pdbx_strand_id
1 'polypeptide(L)'
;VGGDTQVFEVKKSTVSAMRYQLCMHTLNIAKSLLDQEVSSIEIKGMDAATIKTLTEWAPKWKQQNWVKPNGQPRPNAELVREMLALYEQIKSKVSLGDCKIPEYDDAPF
;
A
#
# COMPACT_ATOMS: atom_id res chain seq x y z
N VAL A 1 -5.32 21.12 -15.88
CA VAL A 1 -5.37 19.64 -15.71
C VAL A 1 -6.51 19.36 -14.74
N GLY A 2 -7.60 18.75 -15.21
CA GLY A 2 -8.69 18.32 -14.33
C GLY A 2 -8.25 17.06 -13.60
N GLY A 3 -8.22 17.10 -12.27
CA GLY A 3 -7.95 15.93 -11.45
C GLY A 3 -9.26 15.39 -10.90
N ASP A 4 -9.53 14.10 -11.11
CA ASP A 4 -10.65 13.44 -10.45
C ASP A 4 -10.28 13.18 -8.99
N THR A 5 -11.09 13.72 -8.07
CA THR A 5 -10.94 13.45 -6.64
C THR A 5 -11.95 12.41 -6.23
N GLN A 6 -11.46 11.34 -5.59
CA GLN A 6 -12.32 10.33 -4.99
C GLN A 6 -12.06 10.26 -3.48
N VAL A 7 -13.14 10.33 -2.69
CA VAL A 7 -13.09 10.22 -1.22
C VAL A 7 -13.65 8.86 -0.83
N PHE A 8 -12.91 8.14 0.01
CA PHE A 8 -13.29 6.82 0.46
C PHE A 8 -13.33 6.81 1.98
N GLU A 9 -14.47 6.37 2.52
CA GLU A 9 -14.59 6.13 3.94
C GLU A 9 -13.88 4.80 4.27
N VAL A 10 -12.91 4.87 5.18
CA VAL A 10 -12.23 3.69 5.72
C VAL A 10 -12.90 3.31 7.04
N LYS A 11 -12.98 2.00 7.32
CA LYS A 11 -13.52 1.52 8.59
C LYS A 11 -12.61 1.98 9.71
N LYS A 12 -13.15 2.79 10.63
CA LYS A 12 -12.43 3.29 11.81
C LYS A 12 -11.78 2.13 12.58
N SER A 13 -10.47 2.20 12.73
CA SER A 13 -9.65 1.17 13.38
C SER A 13 -8.34 1.78 13.85
N THR A 14 -7.33 0.96 14.14
CA THR A 14 -5.97 1.42 14.36
C THR A 14 -5.44 2.16 13.13
N VAL A 15 -4.51 3.10 13.33
CA VAL A 15 -3.90 3.88 12.24
C VAL A 15 -3.26 2.97 11.19
N SER A 16 -2.60 1.89 11.60
CA SER A 16 -2.01 0.91 10.69
C SER A 16 -3.06 0.19 9.83
N ALA A 17 -4.17 -0.24 10.43
CA ALA A 17 -5.26 -0.87 9.68
C ALA A 17 -5.90 0.10 8.68
N MET A 18 -6.10 1.37 9.05
CA MET A 18 -6.64 2.40 8.15
C MET A 18 -5.69 2.67 6.97
N ARG A 19 -4.37 2.74 7.20
CA ARG A 19 -3.37 2.89 6.14
C ARG A 19 -3.35 1.69 5.18
N TYR A 20 -3.52 0.48 5.69
CA TYR A 20 -3.63 -0.72 4.86
C TYR A 20 -4.92 -0.76 4.05
N GLN A 21 -6.05 -0.32 4.63
CA GLN A 21 -7.30 -0.17 3.88
C GLN A 21 -7.17 0.85 2.75
N LEU A 22 -6.52 1.99 3.02
CA LEU A 22 -6.24 2.99 1.99
C LEU A 22 -5.38 2.40 0.87
N CYS A 23 -4.29 1.70 1.21
CA CYS A 23 -3.43 1.05 0.21
C CYS A 23 -4.19 0.01 -0.62
N MET A 24 -4.98 -0.86 0.02
CA MET A 24 -5.84 -1.82 -0.68
C MET A 24 -6.77 -1.11 -1.68
N HIS A 25 -7.40 -0.02 -1.25
CA HIS A 25 -8.29 0.73 -2.12
C HIS A 25 -7.54 1.33 -3.32
N THR A 26 -6.38 1.97 -3.08
CA THR A 26 -5.53 2.51 -4.14
C THR A 26 -5.07 1.44 -5.13
N LEU A 27 -4.71 0.24 -4.67
CA LEU A 27 -4.34 -0.88 -5.53
C LEU A 27 -5.51 -1.36 -6.40
N ASN A 28 -6.75 -1.35 -5.86
CA ASN A 28 -7.93 -1.70 -6.64
C ASN A 28 -8.24 -0.68 -7.73
N ILE A 29 -8.10 0.62 -7.44
CA ILE A 29 -8.20 1.67 -8.47
C ILE A 29 -7.13 1.45 -9.53
N ALA A 30 -5.87 1.24 -9.11
CA ALA A 30 -4.77 1.00 -10.05
C ALA A 30 -5.07 -0.20 -10.95
N LYS A 31 -5.57 -1.32 -10.38
CA LYS A 31 -5.99 -2.48 -11.18
C LYS A 31 -7.10 -2.11 -12.18
N SER A 32 -8.16 -1.43 -11.74
CA SER A 32 -9.28 -1.01 -12.60
C SER A 32 -8.82 -0.11 -13.76
N LEU A 33 -7.87 0.79 -13.52
CA LEU A 33 -7.28 1.65 -14.55
C LEU A 33 -6.41 0.85 -15.53
N LEU A 34 -5.63 -0.12 -15.04
CA LEU A 34 -4.87 -1.02 -15.93
C LEU A 34 -5.77 -1.92 -16.77
N ASP A 35 -6.92 -2.33 -16.24
CA ASP A 35 -7.94 -3.08 -16.99
C ASP A 35 -8.59 -2.21 -18.09
N GLN A 36 -8.58 -0.87 -17.94
CA GLN A 36 -8.99 0.12 -18.95
C GLN A 36 -7.84 0.50 -19.91
N GLU A 37 -6.86 -0.39 -20.08
CA GLU A 37 -5.73 -0.26 -21.01
C GLU A 37 -4.75 0.90 -20.73
N VAL A 38 -4.72 1.42 -19.49
CA VAL A 38 -3.63 2.30 -19.04
C VAL A 38 -2.30 1.53 -19.05
N SER A 39 -1.26 2.11 -19.65
CA SER A 39 0.03 1.44 -19.86
C SER A 39 0.84 1.25 -18.58
N SER A 40 0.85 2.26 -17.70
CA SER A 40 1.57 2.27 -16.43
C SER A 40 0.97 3.28 -15.46
N ILE A 41 1.07 3.01 -14.16
CA ILE A 41 0.53 3.84 -13.09
C ILE A 41 1.62 4.12 -12.05
N GLU A 42 1.77 5.37 -11.67
CA GLU A 42 2.61 5.79 -10.54
C GLU A 42 1.72 6.18 -9.35
N ILE A 43 1.88 5.49 -8.22
CA ILE A 43 1.16 5.80 -6.98
C ILE A 43 2.05 6.68 -6.09
N LYS A 44 1.59 7.89 -5.78
CA LYS A 44 2.29 8.84 -4.89
C LYS A 44 1.57 9.00 -3.55
N GLY A 45 2.32 9.45 -2.54
CA GLY A 45 1.77 9.80 -1.22
C GLY A 45 1.36 8.62 -0.35
N MET A 46 1.74 7.39 -0.72
CA MET A 46 1.53 6.23 0.13
C MET A 46 2.51 6.26 1.31
N ASP A 47 2.01 5.91 2.51
CA ASP A 47 2.80 5.86 3.73
C ASP A 47 4.01 4.91 3.60
N ALA A 48 5.21 5.39 3.96
CA ALA A 48 6.46 4.65 3.79
C ALA A 48 6.46 3.29 4.52
N ALA A 49 5.86 3.21 5.71
CA ALA A 49 5.75 1.96 6.46
C ALA A 49 4.82 0.96 5.74
N THR A 50 3.79 1.47 5.06
CA THR A 50 2.88 0.66 4.24
C THR A 50 3.58 0.11 3.00
N ILE A 51 4.34 0.96 2.28
CA ILE A 51 5.18 0.52 1.14
C ILE A 51 6.14 -0.57 1.61
N LYS A 52 6.90 -0.34 2.69
CA LYS A 52 7.86 -1.32 3.24
C LYS A 52 7.18 -2.61 3.68
N THR A 53 5.97 -2.53 4.25
CA THR A 53 5.18 -3.71 4.60
C THR A 53 4.88 -4.53 3.35
N LEU A 54 4.39 -3.87 2.29
CA LEU A 54 3.98 -4.55 1.06
C LEU A 54 5.15 -5.13 0.26
N THR A 55 6.26 -4.41 0.15
CA THR A 55 7.39 -4.78 -0.74
C THR A 55 8.45 -5.64 -0.05
N GLU A 56 8.66 -5.48 1.26
CA GLU A 56 9.71 -6.20 1.99
C GLU A 56 9.15 -7.26 2.93
N TRP A 57 8.18 -6.90 3.77
CA TRP A 57 7.74 -7.78 4.87
C TRP A 57 6.73 -8.82 4.43
N ALA A 58 5.73 -8.45 3.64
CA ALA A 58 4.66 -9.35 3.22
C ALA A 58 5.20 -10.58 2.44
N PRO A 59 6.17 -10.46 1.51
CA PRO A 59 6.78 -11.62 0.87
C PRO A 59 7.47 -12.56 1.87
N LYS A 60 8.19 -12.02 2.87
CA LYS A 60 8.81 -12.80 3.96
C LYS A 60 7.74 -13.50 4.81
N TRP A 61 6.64 -12.81 5.11
CA TRP A 61 5.53 -13.38 5.90
C TRP A 61 4.81 -14.49 5.15
N LYS A 62 4.63 -14.36 3.83
CA LYS A 62 4.08 -15.41 2.95
C LYS A 62 4.91 -16.69 3.03
N GLN A 63 6.25 -16.57 3.02
CA GLN A 63 7.16 -17.72 3.19
C GLN A 63 7.10 -18.34 4.61
N GLN A 64 6.68 -17.56 5.60
CA GLN A 64 6.56 -17.98 7.01
C GLN A 64 5.11 -18.34 7.38
N ASN A 65 4.26 -18.64 6.41
CA ASN A 65 2.83 -18.97 6.62
C ASN A 65 2.08 -17.93 7.47
N TRP A 66 2.46 -16.65 7.36
CA TRP A 66 1.83 -15.51 8.04
C TRP A 66 1.90 -15.55 9.57
N VAL A 67 2.74 -16.41 10.14
CA VAL A 67 3.00 -16.50 11.57
C VAL A 67 4.38 -15.96 11.92
N LYS A 68 4.55 -15.54 13.16
CA LYS A 68 5.87 -15.22 13.72
C LYS A 68 6.59 -16.52 14.11
N PRO A 69 7.93 -16.50 14.30
CA PRO A 69 8.68 -17.66 14.79
C PRO A 69 8.17 -18.21 16.14
N ASN A 70 7.57 -17.36 16.97
CA ASN A 70 6.96 -17.75 18.25
C ASN A 70 5.52 -18.29 18.12
N GLY A 71 5.05 -18.58 16.89
CA GLY A 71 3.72 -19.12 16.61
C GLY A 71 2.58 -18.11 16.65
N GLN A 72 2.82 -16.86 17.06
CA GLN A 72 1.77 -15.85 17.11
C GLN A 72 1.39 -15.36 15.70
N PRO A 73 0.11 -15.04 15.46
CA PRO A 73 -0.32 -14.42 14.20
C PRO A 73 0.33 -13.04 14.04
N ARG A 74 0.58 -12.65 12.78
CA ARG A 74 1.04 -11.31 12.46
C ARG A 74 -0.15 -10.34 12.44
N PRO A 75 0.02 -9.11 12.96
CA PRO A 75 -1.07 -8.13 12.95
C PRO A 75 -1.48 -7.81 11.51
N ASN A 76 -2.80 -7.73 11.28
CA ASN A 76 -3.39 -7.46 9.97
C ASN A 76 -2.97 -8.44 8.86
N ALA A 77 -2.54 -9.67 9.20
CA ALA A 77 -2.02 -10.64 8.24
C ALA A 77 -2.97 -10.91 7.06
N GLU A 78 -4.28 -11.00 7.31
CA GLU A 78 -5.28 -11.21 6.27
C GLU A 78 -5.29 -10.06 5.25
N LEU A 79 -5.41 -8.82 5.74
CA LEU A 79 -5.42 -7.63 4.89
C LEU A 79 -4.11 -7.46 4.12
N VAL A 80 -2.97 -7.67 4.77
CA VAL A 80 -1.65 -7.58 4.12
C VAL A 80 -1.47 -8.69 3.07
N ARG A 81 -2.02 -9.89 3.32
CA ARG A 81 -2.02 -11.00 2.35
C ARG A 81 -2.81 -10.65 1.11
N GLU A 82 -4.00 -10.09 1.25
CA GLU A 82 -4.81 -9.66 0.11
C GLU A 82 -4.14 -8.52 -0.66
N MET A 83 -3.57 -7.54 0.05
CA MET A 83 -2.80 -6.44 -0.58
C MET A 83 -1.62 -6.97 -1.39
N LEU A 84 -0.85 -7.92 -0.82
CA LEU A 84 0.28 -8.53 -1.52
C LEU A 84 -0.18 -9.28 -2.77
N ALA A 85 -1.26 -10.06 -2.68
CA ALA A 85 -1.79 -10.81 -3.81
C ALA A 85 -2.23 -9.88 -4.95
N LEU A 86 -2.87 -8.76 -4.64
CA LEU A 86 -3.27 -7.76 -5.63
C LEU A 86 -2.06 -7.04 -6.23
N TYR A 87 -1.10 -6.62 -5.39
CA TYR A 87 0.12 -5.98 -5.86
C TYR A 87 0.95 -6.90 -6.75
N GLU A 88 1.09 -8.19 -6.42
CA GLU A 88 1.81 -9.18 -7.24
C GLU A 88 1.24 -9.29 -8.67
N GLN A 89 -0.08 -9.08 -8.85
CA GLN A 89 -0.73 -9.10 -10.16
C GLN A 89 -0.40 -7.86 -11.01
N ILE A 90 -0.25 -6.69 -10.38
CA ILE A 90 -0.14 -5.40 -11.09
C ILE A 90 1.27 -4.79 -11.05
N LYS A 91 2.19 -5.30 -10.21
CA LYS A 91 3.50 -4.70 -9.95
C LYS A 91 4.39 -4.49 -11.18
N SER A 92 4.17 -5.21 -12.29
CA SER A 92 4.93 -5.00 -13.53
C SER A 92 4.56 -3.70 -14.26
N LYS A 93 3.39 -3.11 -13.94
CA LYS A 93 2.87 -1.87 -14.53
C LYS A 93 2.60 -0.78 -13.48
N VAL A 94 2.97 -1.01 -12.22
CA VAL A 94 2.73 -0.07 -11.11
C VAL A 94 4.05 0.25 -10.43
N SER A 95 4.40 1.54 -10.38
CA SER A 95 5.46 2.06 -9.54
C SER A 95 4.89 2.67 -8.25
N LEU A 96 5.51 2.32 -7.12
CA LEU A 96 5.22 2.96 -5.84
C LEU A 96 6.23 4.09 -5.69
N GLY A 97 5.79 5.33 -5.87
CA GLY A 97 6.64 6.50 -5.80
C GLY A 97 7.22 6.70 -4.40
N ASP A 98 8.42 7.28 -4.33
CA ASP A 98 9.06 7.60 -3.06
C ASP A 98 8.17 8.53 -2.24
N CYS A 99 7.97 8.18 -0.96
CA CYS A 99 7.53 9.15 0.03
C CYS A 99 8.73 10.03 0.39
N LYS A 100 9.11 10.95 -0.51
CA LYS A 100 9.90 12.10 -0.12
C LYS A 100 8.99 12.90 0.79
N ILE A 101 9.16 12.77 2.11
CA ILE A 101 8.72 13.83 3.02
C ILE A 101 9.39 15.08 2.44
N PRO A 102 8.67 16.14 2.05
CA PRO A 102 9.36 17.38 1.75
C PRO A 102 10.25 17.64 2.96
N GLU A 103 11.55 17.78 2.72
CA GLU A 103 12.47 18.32 3.71
C GLU A 103 11.87 19.68 4.03
N TYR A 104 11.06 19.73 5.09
CA TYR A 104 10.56 20.98 5.59
C TYR A 104 11.83 21.60 6.14
N ASP A 105 12.46 22.45 5.33
CA ASP A 105 13.43 23.45 5.74
C ASP A 105 12.70 24.45 6.65
N ASP A 106 12.13 23.92 7.75
CA ASP A 106 11.81 24.67 8.95
C ASP A 106 13.16 24.85 9.65
N ALA A 107 14.01 25.68 9.05
CA ALA A 107 15.03 26.41 9.78
C ALA A 107 14.26 27.17 10.87
N PRO A 108 14.36 26.75 12.14
CA PRO A 108 13.66 27.43 13.20
C PRO A 108 14.56 28.60 13.56
N PHE A 109 14.33 29.77 12.94
CA PHE A 109 15.00 31.04 13.29
C PHE A 109 16.54 31.03 13.24
#